data_AF-A0A925K9Y0-F1
#
_entry.id   AF-A0A925K9Y0-F1
#
_cell.length_a   1.000
_cell.length_b   1.000
_cell.length_c   1.000
_cell.angle_alpha   90.00
_cell.angle_beta   90.00
_cell.angle_gamma   90.00
#
_symmetry.space_group_name_H-M   'P 1'
#
loop_
_entity.id
_entity.type
_entity.pdbx_description
1 polymer ?
#
loop_
_entity_poly.entity_id
_entity_poly.type
_entity_poly.pdbx_seq_one_letter_code
_entity_poly.pdbx_strand_id
1 'polypeptide(L)' 'MGKLFILLTLIGALLMGYGMHKLIRKFINPKTSVNHLFLFFLAHFVGIFTLVFLVNLLVLKFARFLFQP' A
#
# COMPACT_ATOMS: atom_id res chain seq x y z
N MET A 1 7.00 6.32 -23.06
CA MET A 1 6.13 6.92 -22.02
C MET A 1 5.55 5.89 -21.05
N GLY A 2 4.83 4.85 -21.49
CA GLY A 2 4.15 3.89 -20.58
C GLY A 2 5.06 3.16 -19.58
N LYS A 3 6.27 2.74 -19.99
CA LYS A 3 7.25 2.08 -19.08
C LYS A 3 7.69 2.99 -17.92
N LEU A 4 7.80 4.30 -18.17
CA LEU A 4 8.18 5.29 -17.17
C LEU A 4 7.06 5.48 -16.12
N PHE A 5 5.80 5.44 -16.57
CA PHE A 5 4.63 5.49 -15.70
C PHE A 5 4.53 4.26 -14.78
N ILE A 6 4.79 3.07 -15.31
CA ILE A 6 4.81 1.83 -14.52
C ILE A 6 5.91 1.91 -13.46
N LEU A 7 7.11 2.38 -13.83
CA LEU A 7 8.23 2.54 -12.91
C LEU A 7 7.91 3.52 -11.78
N LEU A 8 7.34 4.69 -12.09
CA LEU A 8 6.93 5.68 -11.08
C LEU A 8 5.84 5.15 -10.15
N THR A 9 4.91 4.36 -10.69
CA THR A 9 3.84 3.72 -9.89
C THR A 9 4.42 2.69 -8.93
N LEU A 10 5.38 1.88 -9.37
CA LEU A 10 6.09 0.92 -8.52
C LEU A 10 6.88 1.61 -7.40
N ILE A 11 7.60 2.69 -7.72
CA ILE A 11 8.35 3.47 -6.72
C ILE A 11 7.38 4.09 -5.71
N GLY A 12 6.26 4.66 -6.17
CA GLY A 12 5.22 5.22 -5.30
C GLY A 12 4.63 4.18 -4.35
N ALA A 13 4.33 2.97 -4.87
CA ALA A 13 3.83 1.87 -4.06
C ALA A 13 4.84 1.41 -2.99
N LEU A 14 6.14 1.34 -3.34
CA LEU A 14 7.21 1.01 -2.39
C LEU A 14 7.33 2.06 -1.27
N LEU A 15 7.31 3.35 -1.63
CA LEU A 15 7.38 4.45 -0.65
C LEU A 15 6.17 4.45 0.29
N MET A 16 4.95 4.26 -0.25
CA MET A 16 3.74 4.16 0.56
C MET A 16 3.77 2.94 1.50
N GLY A 17 4.19 1.78 0.99
CA GLY A 17 4.34 0.58 1.81
C GLY A 17 5.31 0.77 2.97
N TYR A 18 6.46 1.40 2.70
CA TYR A 18 7.44 1.73 3.74
C TYR A 18 6.90 2.75 4.75
N GLY A 19 6.24 3.81 4.28
CA GLY A 19 5.64 4.84 5.14
C GLY A 19 4.59 4.26 6.09
N MET A 20 3.70 3.42 5.56
CA MET A 20 2.68 2.71 6.32
C MET A 20 3.29 1.79 7.37
N HIS A 21 4.31 1.00 6.99
CA HIS A 21 5.03 0.14 7.92
C HIS A 21 5.66 0.93 9.09
N LYS A 22 6.26 2.08 8.79
CA LYS A 22 6.83 2.98 9.80
C LYS A 22 5.76 3.60 10.70
N LEU A 23 4.62 4.01 10.14
CA LEU A 23 3.47 4.51 10.91
C LEU A 23 2.94 3.44 11.87
N ILE A 24 2.70 2.22 11.38
CA ILE A 24 2.21 1.12 12.21
C ILE A 24 3.19 0.83 13.35
N ARG A 25 4.50 0.77 13.07
CA ARG A 25 5.52 0.59 14.12
C ARG A 25 5.58 1.73 15.14
N LYS A 26 5.23 2.95 14.75
CA LYS A 26 5.20 4.10 15.66
C LYS A 26 4.06 4.00 16.67
N PHE A 27 2.93 3.43 16.29
CA PHE A 27 1.74 3.30 17.16
C PHE A 27 1.63 1.94 17.85
N ILE A 28 2.17 0.87 17.24
CA ILE A 28 2.05 -0.50 17.72
C ILE A 28 3.45 -1.10 17.82
N ASN A 29 3.91 -1.35 19.05
CA ASN A 29 5.17 -2.03 19.30
C ASN A 29 4.95 -3.55 19.46
N PRO A 30 5.28 -4.37 18.45
CA PRO A 30 5.00 -5.80 18.48
C PRO A 30 5.82 -6.56 19.53
N LYS A 31 6.87 -5.94 20.11
CA LYS A 31 7.71 -6.57 21.14
C LYS A 31 7.14 -6.45 22.56
N THR A 32 6.10 -5.63 22.75
CA THR A 32 5.56 -5.36 24.09
C THR A 32 4.67 -6.49 24.61
N SER A 33 3.82 -7.06 23.75
CA SER A 33 2.97 -8.21 24.11
C SER A 33 2.43 -8.92 22.87
N VAL A 34 1.94 -10.14 23.06
CA VAL A 34 1.29 -10.95 21.99
C VAL A 34 0.11 -10.21 21.36
N ASN A 35 -0.69 -9.48 22.16
CA ASN A 35 -1.80 -8.68 21.65
C ASN A 35 -1.30 -7.55 20.72
N HIS A 36 -0.20 -6.88 21.09
CA HIS A 36 0.41 -5.89 20.21
C HIS A 36 0.99 -6.50 18.93
N LEU A 37 1.49 -7.74 18.99
CA LEU A 37 1.94 -8.49 17.82
C LEU A 37 0.77 -8.78 16.86
N PHE A 38 -0.39 -9.23 17.38
CA PHE A 38 -1.60 -9.43 16.59
C PHE A 38 -2.13 -8.12 15.99
N LEU A 39 -2.21 -7.05 16.79
CA LEU A 39 -2.60 -5.73 16.31
C LEU A 39 -1.67 -5.21 15.21
N PHE A 40 -0.36 -5.48 15.35
CA PHE A 40 0.63 -5.13 14.35
C PHE A 40 0.39 -5.86 13.02
N PHE A 41 0.12 -7.16 13.06
CA PHE A 41 -0.22 -7.96 11.88
C PHE A 41 -1.54 -7.55 11.26
N LEU A 42 -2.57 -7.30 12.07
CA LEU A 42 -3.87 -6.84 11.58
C LEU A 42 -3.76 -5.49 10.88
N ALA A 43 -3.05 -4.53 11.50
CA ALA A 43 -2.80 -3.22 10.90
C ALA A 43 -1.99 -3.34 9.61
N HIS A 44 -0.99 -4.24 9.55
CA HIS A 44 -0.25 -4.52 8.33
C HIS A 44 -1.14 -5.10 7.24
N PHE A 45 -1.98 -6.07 7.58
CA PHE A 45 -2.90 -6.70 6.65
C PHE A 45 -3.87 -5.69 6.04
N VAL A 46 -4.55 -4.90 6.89
CA VAL A 46 -5.48 -3.84 6.45
C VAL A 46 -4.74 -2.81 5.60
N GLY A 47 -3.53 -2.45 6.01
CA GLY A 47 -2.69 -1.51 5.28
C GLY A 47 -2.34 -1.99 3.86
N ILE A 48 -1.79 -3.20 3.73
CA ILE A 48 -1.46 -3.78 2.43
C ILE A 48 -2.72 -3.96 1.58
N PHE A 49 -3.82 -4.44 2.18
CA PHE A 49 -5.10 -4.59 1.49
C PHE A 49 -5.58 -3.26 0.90
N THR A 50 -5.55 -2.19 1.70
CA THR A 50 -5.94 -0.84 1.24
C THR A 50 -5.02 -0.33 0.14
N LEU A 51 -3.71 -0.56 0.27
CA LEU A 51 -2.72 -0.13 -0.73
C LEU A 51 -2.92 -0.85 -2.07
N VAL A 52 -3.10 -2.17 -2.04
CA VAL A 52 -3.40 -2.97 -3.24
C VAL A 52 -4.73 -2.53 -3.84
N PHE A 53 -5.76 -2.32 -3.03
CA PHE A 53 -7.05 -1.81 -3.49
C PHE A 53 -6.93 -0.46 -4.19
N LEU A 54 -6.19 0.50 -3.62
CA LEU A 54 -5.95 1.81 -4.21
C LEU A 54 -5.19 1.72 -5.53
N VAL A 55 -4.12 0.93 -5.58
CA VAL A 55 -3.36 0.69 -6.82
C VAL A 55 -4.28 0.10 -7.89
N ASN A 56 -5.09 -0.91 -7.53
CA ASN A 56 -6.00 -1.55 -8.47
C ASN A 56 -7.09 -0.58 -8.96
N LEU A 57 -7.64 0.25 -8.08
CA LEU A 57 -8.63 1.28 -8.43
C LEU A 57 -8.03 2.36 -9.34
N LEU A 58 -6.80 2.80 -9.08
CA LEU A 58 -6.07 3.72 -9.95
C LEU A 58 -5.82 3.08 -11.31
N VAL A 59 -5.28 1.86 -11.36
CA VAL A 59 -5.03 1.14 -12.61
C VAL A 59 -6.31 0.97 -13.42
N LEU A 60 -7.42 0.57 -12.80
CA LEU A 60 -8.72 0.44 -13.47
C LEU A 60 -9.26 1.78 -13.98
N LYS A 61 -9.12 2.87 -13.21
CA LYS A 61 -9.50 4.22 -13.67
C LYS A 61 -8.66 4.68 -14.87
N PHE A 62 -7.34 4.48 -14.81
CA PHE A 62 -6.44 4.83 -15.90
C PHE A 62 -6.61 3.92 -17.12
N ALA A 63 -6.93 2.65 -16.93
CA ALA A 63 -7.31 1.75 -18.02
C ALA A 63 -8.59 2.25 -18.69
N ARG A 64 -9.62 2.64 -17.92
CA ARG A 64 -10.84 3.24 -18.48
C ARG A 64 -10.57 4.52 -19.27
N PHE A 65 -9.58 5.32 -18.88
CA PHE A 65 -9.13 6.51 -19.59
C PHE A 65 -8.34 6.19 -20.88
N LEU A 66 -7.61 5.06 -20.91
CA LEU A 66 -6.87 4.57 -22.08
C LEU A 66 -7.75 3.82 -23.11
N PHE A 67 -8.90 3.30 -22.68
CA PHE A 67 -9.86 2.56 -23.51
C PHE A 67 -11.15 3.35 -23.83
N GLN A 68 -11.15 4.67 -23.61
CA GLN A 68 -12.20 5.53 -24.15
C GLN A 68 -12.01 5.65 -25.67
N PRO A 69 -13.07 5.46 -26.49
CA PRO A 69 -13.01 5.58 -27.94
C PRO A 69 -12.65 7.00 -28.40
#